data_AF-G5IAZ4-F1
#
_entry.id   AF-G5IAZ4-F1
#
_cell.length_a   1.000
_cell.length_b   1.000
_cell.length_c   1.000
_cell.angle_alpha   90.00
_cell.angle_beta   90.00
_cell.angle_gamma   90.00
#
_symmetry.space_group_name_H-M   'P 1'
#
loop_
_entity.id
_entity.type
_entity.pdbx_description
1 polymer ?
#
loop_
_entity_poly.entity_id
_entity_poly.type
_entity_poly.pdbx_seq_one_letter_code
_entity_poly.pdbx_strand_id
1 'polypeptide(L)'
;MENSVKKIVAVAPPYPDGQKLDTLVIEYPCEIAGESVDCSKFQVKDRTIEAAYTSPRPERAAAAENGSYVILELSLKDSRAKIIPAPQMGEKGAGRKEPPEGVPNLPQQARREIKERVCQREAVRCVDGGEIPPWEAESDTIIQSVIDEFQQFTFEGIPYNLYIPKMTKMAGTAGEEMEQKYPLVVFLHDAGPNGADVFLTLAQGNGATSFASENMQQKYPSFVLAPQIPKEVYLTSDDFTCAGEIETLKRMIDHVVENYPIDKKRILYTGQSQGCMAGCELNVRYPGYFAASLLVAGQWNPKTVGKNCCHQKFWIFVSDGDRKACPGMTEVTEELEKNGAKVGRYHWNAKWPADRLNQAVREALKDDCNIRFTIFDDHSVIPDGEDDNPGTNHMGTWPVVYRIDAVREWLVSQEGEEWGPEEQEPEESVLEELDPKQLGMTGEDYLHGNHGLPQDYQKCYEYSKRAAQLGNIRSYTVLGILYRDGCYVEKDISRAMEYFDHAAAGGDFKAPRFIGALYEEGDGVRQDYQEAFYWYQMAAERGDITAKFLLGRLYERGLGVGRDYKRAMELYLDSGSRGDVIAAPAIEAVARLYREGLGVQQDEQEAREWQNKYETARSTRLH
;
A
#
# COMPACT_ATOMS: atom_id res chain seq x y z
N MET A 1 -11.59 -37.48 33.73
CA MET A 1 -11.35 -36.42 32.72
C MET A 1 -11.44 -36.95 31.30
N GLU A 2 -10.82 -38.10 30.96
CA GLU A 2 -10.71 -38.59 29.57
C GLU A 2 -12.02 -38.81 28.77
N ASN A 3 -13.21 -38.85 29.38
CA ASN A 3 -14.49 -39.12 28.68
C ASN A 3 -15.60 -38.09 28.96
N SER A 4 -15.31 -36.90 29.51
CA SER A 4 -16.36 -35.92 29.84
C SER A 4 -16.61 -34.89 28.75
N VAL A 5 -15.58 -34.52 27.99
CA VAL A 5 -15.63 -33.54 26.90
C VAL A 5 -14.63 -33.99 25.83
N LYS A 6 -15.01 -33.88 24.55
CA LYS A 6 -14.13 -34.22 23.43
C LYS A 6 -13.26 -33.04 23.01
N LYS A 7 -13.86 -31.85 22.93
CA LYS A 7 -13.24 -30.65 22.38
C LYS A 7 -13.91 -29.38 22.91
N ILE A 8 -13.13 -28.32 23.09
CA ILE A 8 -13.65 -27.00 23.43
C ILE A 8 -13.08 -25.97 22.44
N VAL A 9 -13.95 -25.41 21.62
CA VAL A 9 -13.60 -24.44 20.59
C VAL A 9 -13.94 -23.03 21.05
N ALA A 10 -12.96 -22.15 21.07
CA ALA A 10 -13.13 -20.71 21.26
C ALA A 10 -13.38 -20.03 19.91
N VAL A 11 -14.48 -19.30 19.79
CA VAL A 11 -14.83 -18.56 18.56
C VAL A 11 -14.61 -17.08 18.81
N ALA A 12 -13.75 -16.46 18.01
CA ALA A 12 -13.32 -15.07 18.17
C ALA A 12 -13.39 -14.29 16.84
N PRO A 13 -14.58 -13.90 16.38
CA PRO A 13 -14.72 -13.16 15.14
C PRO A 13 -14.28 -11.69 15.28
N PRO A 14 -13.97 -11.02 14.16
CA PRO A 14 -13.70 -9.58 14.15
C PRO A 14 -14.99 -8.78 14.36
N TYR A 15 -14.94 -7.79 15.25
CA TYR A 15 -15.97 -6.76 15.40
C TYR A 15 -15.43 -5.40 14.95
N PRO A 16 -16.31 -4.40 14.71
CA PRO A 16 -15.85 -3.09 14.27
C PRO A 16 -14.86 -2.41 15.20
N ASP A 17 -14.94 -2.66 16.50
CA ASP A 17 -14.05 -2.15 17.54
C ASP A 17 -13.01 -3.18 18.03
N GLY A 18 -12.74 -4.20 17.21
CA GLY A 18 -11.68 -5.20 17.41
C GLY A 18 -12.19 -6.62 17.63
N GLN A 19 -11.30 -7.60 17.48
CA GLN A 19 -11.61 -9.02 17.64
C GLN A 19 -12.03 -9.33 19.08
N LYS A 20 -13.13 -10.10 19.23
CA LYS A 20 -13.66 -10.50 20.53
C LYS A 20 -14.00 -11.98 20.56
N LEU A 21 -13.72 -12.65 21.68
CA LEU A 21 -14.22 -13.99 21.94
C LEU A 21 -15.64 -13.92 22.44
N ASP A 22 -16.57 -14.47 21.69
CA ASP A 22 -17.99 -14.32 21.94
C ASP A 22 -18.71 -15.66 22.15
N THR A 23 -18.05 -16.78 21.87
CA THR A 23 -18.64 -18.10 21.95
C THR A 23 -17.64 -19.17 22.30
N LEU A 24 -18.11 -20.13 23.10
CA LEU A 24 -17.45 -21.42 23.29
C LEU A 24 -18.37 -22.52 22.77
N VAL A 25 -17.80 -23.43 21.99
CA VAL A 25 -18.48 -24.63 21.51
C VAL A 25 -17.85 -25.84 22.20
N ILE A 26 -18.66 -26.55 22.99
CA ILE A 26 -18.23 -27.72 23.75
C ILE A 26 -18.78 -28.95 23.03
N GLU A 27 -17.89 -29.82 22.54
CA GLU A 27 -18.28 -31.09 21.94
C GLU A 27 -18.30 -32.20 23.01
N TYR A 28 -19.43 -32.88 23.12
CA TYR A 28 -19.63 -33.99 24.05
C TYR A 28 -19.50 -35.35 23.35
N PRO A 29 -19.16 -36.42 24.10
CA PRO A 29 -19.09 -37.77 23.55
C PRO A 29 -20.45 -38.41 23.28
N CYS A 30 -21.52 -37.88 23.87
CA CYS A 30 -22.91 -38.29 23.67
C CYS A 30 -23.75 -37.09 23.15
N GLU A 31 -24.97 -37.38 22.72
CA GLU A 31 -25.97 -36.33 22.48
C GLU A 31 -26.56 -35.86 23.83
N ILE A 32 -26.53 -34.55 24.07
CA ILE A 32 -26.99 -33.93 25.31
C ILE A 32 -28.47 -33.55 25.19
N ALA A 33 -29.23 -33.83 26.24
CA ALA A 33 -30.63 -33.45 26.37
C ALA A 33 -30.72 -31.94 26.65
N GLY A 34 -31.35 -31.17 25.75
CA GLY A 34 -31.34 -29.70 25.80
C GLY A 34 -32.01 -29.12 27.03
N GLU A 35 -33.05 -29.78 27.57
CA GLU A 35 -33.70 -29.36 28.81
C GLU A 35 -32.82 -29.55 30.06
N SER A 36 -31.68 -30.23 29.91
CA SER A 36 -30.67 -30.37 30.97
C SER A 36 -29.57 -29.31 30.94
N VAL A 37 -29.61 -28.36 30.00
CA VAL A 37 -28.60 -27.32 29.78
C VAL A 37 -29.17 -25.95 30.10
N ASP A 38 -28.47 -25.18 30.93
CA ASP A 38 -28.74 -23.77 31.21
C ASP A 38 -27.46 -23.08 31.71
N CYS A 39 -27.46 -21.74 31.74
CA CYS A 39 -26.27 -20.96 32.07
C CYS A 39 -25.70 -21.25 33.47
N SER A 40 -26.54 -21.62 34.45
CA SER A 40 -26.10 -21.81 35.84
C SER A 40 -25.19 -23.02 36.01
N LYS A 41 -25.30 -23.99 35.09
CA LYS A 41 -24.47 -25.20 35.06
C LYS A 41 -23.07 -24.96 34.53
N PHE A 42 -22.79 -23.79 33.97
CA PHE A 42 -21.49 -23.48 33.37
C PHE A 42 -20.88 -22.25 34.02
N GLN A 43 -19.56 -22.20 33.98
CA GLN A 43 -18.78 -21.03 34.32
C GLN A 43 -17.62 -20.91 33.34
N VAL A 44 -17.40 -19.69 32.86
CA VAL A 44 -16.20 -19.34 32.10
C VAL A 44 -15.43 -18.31 32.92
N LYS A 45 -14.14 -18.56 33.15
CA LYS A 45 -13.33 -17.72 34.03
C LYS A 45 -13.30 -16.27 33.52
N ASP A 46 -13.64 -15.33 34.40
CA ASP A 46 -13.65 -13.88 34.11
C ASP A 46 -14.56 -13.48 32.92
N ARG A 47 -15.57 -14.29 32.61
CA ARG A 47 -16.54 -14.06 31.53
C ARG A 47 -17.97 -14.32 32.00
N THR A 48 -18.91 -13.56 31.46
CA THR A 48 -20.35 -13.69 31.69
C THR A 48 -20.97 -14.54 30.58
N ILE A 49 -21.73 -15.58 30.94
CA ILE A 49 -22.49 -16.41 30.00
C ILE A 49 -23.90 -15.82 29.85
N GLU A 50 -24.25 -15.38 28.63
CA GLU A 50 -25.56 -14.79 28.32
C GLU A 50 -26.56 -15.86 27.90
N ALA A 51 -26.10 -16.92 27.23
CA ALA A 51 -26.93 -18.06 26.85
C ALA A 51 -26.13 -19.37 26.87
N ALA A 52 -26.81 -20.47 27.18
CA ALA A 52 -26.28 -21.83 27.08
C ALA A 52 -27.38 -22.75 26.51
N TYR A 53 -27.08 -23.46 25.42
CA TYR A 53 -28.04 -24.33 24.76
C TYR A 53 -27.35 -25.44 23.95
N THR A 54 -28.10 -26.48 23.58
CA THR A 54 -27.58 -27.55 22.71
C THR A 54 -27.72 -27.22 21.23
N SER A 55 -26.81 -27.76 20.42
CA SER A 55 -26.82 -27.67 18.96
C SER A 55 -26.38 -29.01 18.34
N PRO A 56 -26.97 -29.42 17.21
CA PRO A 56 -26.50 -30.57 16.44
C PRO A 56 -25.23 -30.26 15.64
N ARG A 57 -24.83 -28.98 15.53
CA ARG A 57 -23.66 -28.52 14.77
C ARG A 57 -22.73 -27.66 15.65
N PRO A 58 -21.43 -27.55 15.31
CA PRO A 58 -20.47 -26.79 16.09
C PRO A 58 -20.55 -25.27 15.84
N GLU A 59 -21.76 -24.72 15.77
CA GLU A 59 -22.01 -23.31 15.43
C GLU A 59 -23.24 -22.79 16.18
N ARG A 60 -23.33 -21.45 16.32
CA ARG A 60 -24.52 -20.80 16.88
C ARG A 60 -25.74 -21.12 16.03
N ALA A 61 -26.84 -21.44 16.68
CA ALA A 61 -28.10 -21.76 16.03
C ALA A 61 -29.27 -21.46 16.98
N ALA A 62 -30.50 -21.57 16.47
CA ALA A 62 -31.63 -21.68 17.38
C ALA A 62 -31.42 -22.89 18.31
N ALA A 63 -31.76 -22.73 19.60
CA ALA A 63 -31.62 -23.80 20.58
C ALA A 63 -32.30 -25.08 20.06
N ALA A 64 -31.54 -26.17 19.98
CA ALA A 64 -32.07 -27.47 19.63
C ALA A 64 -32.67 -28.15 20.85
N GLU A 65 -33.62 -29.07 20.61
CA GLU A 65 -34.13 -29.94 21.67
C GLU A 65 -33.00 -30.81 22.25
N ASN A 66 -32.13 -31.36 21.40
CA ASN A 66 -30.96 -32.15 21.77
C ASN A 66 -29.77 -31.86 20.82
N GLY A 67 -28.55 -32.16 21.25
CA GLY A 67 -27.38 -32.07 20.38
C GLY A 67 -26.07 -32.51 21.02
N SER A 68 -25.10 -32.91 20.21
CA SER A 68 -23.75 -33.28 20.68
C SER A 68 -22.87 -32.07 21.04
N TYR A 69 -23.32 -30.85 20.73
CA TYR A 69 -22.61 -29.62 21.06
C TYR A 69 -23.41 -28.82 22.07
N VAL A 70 -22.72 -28.20 23.03
CA VAL A 70 -23.27 -27.12 23.86
C VAL A 70 -22.60 -25.81 23.45
N ILE A 71 -23.42 -24.82 23.14
CA ILE A 71 -22.99 -23.47 22.78
C ILE A 71 -23.13 -22.58 24.00
N LEU A 72 -22.04 -21.94 24.41
CA LEU A 72 -22.03 -20.89 25.42
C LEU A 72 -21.80 -19.54 24.73
N GLU A 73 -22.82 -18.69 24.73
CA GLU A 73 -22.70 -17.30 24.26
C GLU A 73 -22.21 -16.42 25.39
N LEU A 74 -21.14 -15.67 25.14
CA LEU A 74 -20.46 -14.87 26.15
C LEU A 74 -20.65 -13.38 25.90
N SER A 75 -20.82 -12.63 26.98
CA SER A 75 -21.00 -11.18 26.94
C SER A 75 -19.82 -10.49 26.25
N LEU A 76 -20.13 -9.64 25.27
CA LEU A 76 -19.16 -8.76 24.62
C LEU A 76 -18.76 -7.56 25.49
N LYS A 77 -19.46 -7.32 26.60
CA LYS A 77 -19.21 -6.21 27.53
C LYS A 77 -18.12 -6.55 28.55
N ASP A 78 -17.75 -7.82 28.69
CA ASP A 78 -16.67 -8.21 29.58
C ASP A 78 -15.34 -7.62 29.06
N SER A 79 -14.50 -7.09 29.95
CA SER A 79 -13.18 -6.56 29.56
C SER A 79 -12.30 -7.63 28.89
N ARG A 80 -12.45 -8.89 29.30
CA ARG A 80 -11.74 -10.05 28.72
C ARG A 80 -12.36 -10.51 27.38
N ALA A 81 -13.49 -9.95 26.93
CA ALA A 81 -14.03 -10.29 25.62
C ALA A 81 -13.06 -9.91 24.50
N LYS A 82 -12.41 -8.74 24.57
CA LYS A 82 -11.43 -8.28 23.59
C LYS A 82 -10.19 -9.19 23.56
N ILE A 83 -9.76 -9.56 22.37
CA ILE A 83 -8.51 -10.31 22.15
C ILE A 83 -7.30 -9.38 22.23
N ILE A 84 -7.47 -8.15 21.75
CA ILE A 84 -6.51 -7.06 21.95
C ILE A 84 -7.04 -6.19 23.10
N PRO A 85 -6.58 -6.38 24.35
CA PRO A 85 -6.95 -5.52 25.45
C PRO A 85 -6.47 -4.08 25.21
N ALA A 86 -7.14 -3.12 25.84
CA ALA A 86 -6.65 -1.75 25.87
C ALA A 86 -5.24 -1.73 26.49
N PRO A 87 -4.30 -0.95 25.94
CA PRO A 87 -2.96 -0.86 26.49
C PRO A 87 -3.03 -0.32 27.93
N GLN A 88 -2.32 -0.97 28.85
CA GLN A 88 -2.25 -0.50 30.24
C GLN A 88 -1.46 0.81 30.29
N MET A 89 -2.09 1.91 30.72
CA MET A 89 -1.39 3.15 31.02
C MET A 89 -0.37 2.90 32.13
N GLY A 90 0.92 3.00 31.81
CA GLY A 90 2.01 2.95 32.81
C GLY A 90 2.90 1.70 32.80
N GLU A 91 2.68 0.71 31.93
CA GLU A 91 3.67 -0.36 31.74
C GLU A 91 4.90 0.16 30.99
N LYS A 92 5.81 0.81 31.72
CA LYS A 92 7.21 0.89 31.33
C LYS A 92 7.78 -0.52 31.38
N GLY A 93 7.64 -1.27 30.29
CA GLY A 93 8.28 -2.57 30.16
C GLY A 93 9.76 -2.46 30.50
N ALA A 94 10.20 -3.16 31.55
CA ALA A 94 11.58 -3.15 31.99
C ALA A 94 12.48 -3.63 30.84
N GLY A 95 13.36 -2.75 30.36
CA GLY A 95 14.39 -3.10 29.35
C GLY A 95 14.17 -2.63 27.91
N ARG A 96 13.25 -1.70 27.62
CA ARG A 96 13.12 -1.16 26.25
C ARG A 96 14.27 -0.19 25.91
N LYS A 97 14.91 -0.40 24.75
CA LYS A 97 15.68 0.63 24.04
C LYS A 97 14.73 1.79 23.72
N GLU A 98 15.23 3.03 23.81
CA GLU A 98 14.48 4.19 23.32
C GLU A 98 14.13 3.97 21.84
N PRO A 99 12.91 4.34 21.40
CA PRO A 99 12.57 4.27 19.99
C PRO A 99 13.53 5.16 19.18
N PRO A 100 13.76 4.86 17.89
CA PRO A 100 14.57 5.72 17.03
C PRO A 100 14.12 7.18 17.07
N GLU A 101 15.05 8.11 16.86
CA GLU A 101 14.74 9.53 16.82
C GLU A 101 13.61 9.81 15.81
N GLY A 102 12.55 10.49 16.25
CA GLY A 102 11.34 10.76 15.44
C GLY A 102 10.20 9.74 15.58
N VAL A 103 10.42 8.59 16.21
CA VAL A 103 9.37 7.58 16.44
C VAL A 103 8.74 7.79 17.83
N PRO A 104 7.43 8.12 17.92
CA PRO A 104 6.78 8.32 19.21
C PRO A 104 6.67 7.02 20.00
N ASN A 105 6.83 7.12 21.32
CA ASN A 105 6.68 5.98 22.23
C ASN A 105 5.20 5.68 22.49
N LEU A 106 4.54 5.05 21.51
CA LEU A 106 3.14 4.67 21.60
C LEU A 106 2.94 3.38 22.43
N PRO A 107 1.85 3.29 23.21
CA PRO A 107 1.49 2.05 23.89
C PRO A 107 1.31 0.93 22.86
N GLN A 108 2.02 -0.17 23.05
CA GLN A 108 2.03 -1.27 22.10
C GLN A 108 0.85 -2.20 22.35
N GLN A 109 0.07 -2.45 21.32
CA GLN A 109 -0.98 -3.46 21.37
C GLN A 109 -0.36 -4.86 21.35
N ALA A 110 -0.96 -5.78 22.09
CA ALA A 110 -0.59 -7.18 22.09
C ALA A 110 -1.86 -8.02 22.24
N ARG A 111 -1.94 -9.14 21.53
CA ARG A 111 -3.04 -10.09 21.70
C ARG A 111 -2.84 -10.88 22.98
N ARG A 112 -3.92 -11.06 23.75
CA ARG A 112 -3.92 -12.05 24.84
C ARG A 112 -4.01 -13.46 24.26
N GLU A 113 -3.48 -14.42 24.99
CA GLU A 113 -3.71 -15.83 24.65
C GLU A 113 -5.20 -16.17 24.75
N ILE A 114 -5.71 -16.86 23.73
CA ILE A 114 -7.09 -17.35 23.70
C ILE A 114 -7.09 -18.77 24.26
N LYS A 115 -7.22 -18.84 25.58
CA LYS A 115 -7.27 -20.10 26.33
C LYS A 115 -8.29 -19.95 27.45
N GLU A 116 -9.56 -20.17 27.13
CA GLU A 116 -10.65 -19.95 28.09
C GLU A 116 -10.82 -21.16 28.99
N ARG A 117 -10.79 -20.91 30.29
CA ARG A 117 -11.04 -21.95 31.30
C ARG A 117 -12.53 -22.07 31.52
N VAL A 118 -13.08 -23.24 31.21
CA VAL A 118 -14.51 -23.55 31.26
C VAL A 118 -14.74 -24.63 32.30
N CYS A 119 -15.76 -24.43 33.13
CA CYS A 119 -16.19 -25.40 34.12
C CYS A 119 -17.67 -25.71 33.91
N GLN A 120 -17.99 -27.00 33.75
CA GLN A 120 -19.34 -27.51 33.95
C GLN A 120 -19.48 -27.85 35.43
N ARG A 121 -20.32 -27.10 36.16
CA ARG A 121 -20.48 -27.16 37.62
C ARG A 121 -21.43 -28.26 38.08
N GLU A 122 -22.40 -28.60 37.25
CA GLU A 122 -23.42 -29.61 37.54
C GLU A 122 -23.49 -30.66 36.44
N ALA A 123 -24.11 -31.80 36.69
CA ALA A 123 -24.28 -32.82 35.67
C ALA A 123 -25.23 -32.35 34.55
N VAL A 124 -24.93 -32.74 33.31
CA VAL A 124 -25.82 -32.62 32.16
C VAL A 124 -26.23 -34.02 31.71
N ARG A 125 -27.47 -34.18 31.23
CA ARG A 125 -28.01 -35.50 30.86
C ARG A 125 -27.75 -35.78 29.39
N CYS A 126 -27.33 -37.00 29.08
CA CYS A 126 -27.34 -37.53 27.73
C CYS A 126 -28.77 -38.00 27.37
N VAL A 127 -29.10 -37.98 26.08
CA VAL A 127 -30.40 -38.47 25.57
C VAL A 127 -30.62 -39.96 25.84
N ASP A 128 -29.54 -40.74 25.92
CA ASP A 128 -29.58 -42.18 26.24
C ASP A 128 -29.81 -42.49 27.74
N GLY A 129 -30.00 -41.45 28.56
CA GLY A 129 -30.23 -41.56 30.00
C GLY A 129 -28.95 -41.56 30.85
N GLY A 130 -27.76 -41.47 30.23
CA GLY A 130 -26.51 -41.23 30.94
C GLY A 130 -26.38 -39.80 31.48
N GLU A 131 -25.37 -39.57 32.32
CA GLU A 131 -25.01 -38.23 32.80
C GLU A 131 -23.53 -37.95 32.61
N ILE A 132 -23.20 -36.73 32.19
CA ILE A 132 -21.82 -36.23 32.16
C ILE A 132 -21.57 -35.48 33.48
N PRO A 133 -20.66 -35.97 34.35
CA PRO A 133 -20.39 -35.34 35.63
C PRO A 133 -19.70 -33.97 35.46
N PRO A 134 -19.68 -33.12 36.50
CA PRO A 134 -18.93 -31.88 36.50
C PRO A 134 -17.47 -32.05 36.06
N TRP A 135 -16.95 -31.08 35.31
CA TRP A 135 -15.60 -31.08 34.78
C TRP A 135 -15.07 -29.65 34.63
N GLU A 136 -13.75 -29.54 34.45
CA GLU A 136 -13.08 -28.29 34.13
C GLU A 136 -11.99 -28.55 33.09
N ALA A 137 -11.92 -27.71 32.06
CA ALA A 137 -10.96 -27.81 30.98
C ALA A 137 -10.69 -26.43 30.36
N GLU A 138 -9.66 -26.35 29.54
CA GLU A 138 -9.33 -25.16 28.75
C GLU A 138 -9.73 -25.37 27.28
N SER A 139 -10.09 -24.29 26.59
CA SER A 139 -10.24 -24.34 25.13
C SER A 139 -8.93 -24.76 24.45
N ASP A 140 -9.03 -25.67 23.49
CA ASP A 140 -7.87 -26.25 22.78
C ASP A 140 -7.80 -25.83 21.30
N THR A 141 -8.88 -25.24 20.80
CA THR A 141 -9.03 -24.85 19.39
C THR A 141 -9.61 -23.45 19.32
N ILE A 142 -9.13 -22.66 18.37
CA ILE A 142 -9.60 -21.30 18.12
C ILE A 142 -10.11 -21.23 16.69
N ILE A 143 -11.27 -20.61 16.49
CA ILE A 143 -11.79 -20.22 15.17
C ILE A 143 -11.82 -18.69 15.12
N GLN A 144 -11.11 -18.10 14.16
CA GLN A 144 -11.04 -16.65 13.97
C GLN A 144 -11.74 -16.19 12.68
N SER A 145 -12.71 -16.97 12.20
CA SER A 145 -13.58 -16.64 11.06
C SER A 145 -12.76 -16.14 9.85
N VAL A 146 -13.13 -14.99 9.28
CA VAL A 146 -12.48 -14.36 8.13
C VAL A 146 -11.00 -14.04 8.35
N ILE A 147 -10.51 -13.91 9.58
CA ILE A 147 -9.08 -13.64 9.85
C ILE A 147 -8.23 -14.82 9.39
N ASP A 148 -8.68 -16.06 9.63
CA ASP A 148 -7.93 -17.27 9.25
C ASP A 148 -7.94 -17.50 7.71
N GLU A 149 -8.78 -16.76 6.96
CA GLU A 149 -8.81 -16.82 5.49
C GLU A 149 -7.74 -15.92 4.82
N PHE A 150 -7.08 -15.03 5.58
CA PHE A 150 -5.97 -14.23 5.05
C PHE A 150 -4.68 -15.04 5.02
N GLN A 151 -3.99 -15.00 3.88
CA GLN A 151 -2.66 -15.59 3.73
C GLN A 151 -1.58 -14.58 4.14
N GLN A 152 -0.51 -15.06 4.75
CA GLN A 152 0.57 -14.21 5.28
C GLN A 152 1.81 -14.31 4.41
N PHE A 153 2.36 -13.15 4.08
CA PHE A 153 3.51 -12.99 3.20
C PHE A 153 4.44 -11.91 3.75
N THR A 154 5.59 -11.74 3.12
CA THR A 154 6.55 -10.67 3.41
C THR A 154 7.03 -10.08 2.10
N PHE A 155 7.12 -8.74 2.03
CA PHE A 155 7.70 -8.03 0.89
C PHE A 155 8.71 -7.00 1.42
N GLU A 156 9.97 -7.08 0.97
CA GLU A 156 11.05 -6.18 1.38
C GLU A 156 11.15 -5.97 2.91
N GLY A 157 10.87 -7.03 3.70
CA GLY A 157 10.93 -6.99 5.16
C GLY A 157 9.65 -6.53 5.87
N ILE A 158 8.62 -6.08 5.13
CA ILE A 158 7.30 -5.74 5.68
C ILE A 158 6.36 -6.94 5.55
N PRO A 159 5.87 -7.53 6.67
CA PRO A 159 4.86 -8.56 6.63
C PRO A 159 3.52 -8.00 6.13
N TYR A 160 2.75 -8.80 5.39
CA TYR A 160 1.41 -8.42 4.96
C TYR A 160 0.46 -9.61 4.93
N ASN A 161 -0.83 -9.29 5.08
CA ASN A 161 -1.92 -10.24 4.91
C ASN A 161 -2.60 -10.00 3.56
N LEU A 162 -2.92 -11.06 2.84
CA LEU A 162 -3.66 -11.00 1.59
C LEU A 162 -4.84 -11.96 1.64
N TYR A 163 -6.04 -11.42 1.52
CA TYR A 163 -7.24 -12.19 1.23
C TYR A 163 -7.33 -12.43 -0.27
N ILE A 164 -7.50 -13.69 -0.67
CA ILE A 164 -7.68 -14.09 -2.06
C ILE A 164 -9.14 -14.54 -2.21
N PRO A 165 -9.96 -13.89 -3.06
CA PRO A 165 -11.35 -14.28 -3.24
C PRO A 165 -11.43 -15.71 -3.80
N LYS A 166 -12.47 -16.46 -3.40
CA LYS A 166 -12.73 -17.79 -3.95
C LYS A 166 -13.09 -17.67 -5.43
N MET A 167 -12.10 -17.91 -6.29
CA MET A 167 -12.22 -17.80 -7.74
C MET A 167 -13.30 -18.76 -8.26
N THR A 168 -14.37 -18.21 -8.87
CA THR A 168 -15.38 -19.04 -9.52
C THR A 168 -14.99 -19.29 -10.96
N LYS A 169 -14.76 -20.55 -11.33
CA LYS A 169 -14.58 -20.93 -12.74
C LYS A 169 -15.92 -20.79 -13.47
N MET A 170 -16.05 -19.80 -14.34
CA MET A 170 -17.15 -19.78 -15.33
C MET A 170 -16.74 -20.67 -16.51
N ALA A 171 -17.56 -21.69 -16.79
CA ALA A 171 -17.40 -22.52 -17.98
C ALA A 171 -17.81 -21.70 -19.23
N GLY A 172 -16.84 -21.05 -19.87
CA GLY A 172 -17.01 -20.46 -21.20
C GLY A 172 -17.15 -21.55 -22.26
N THR A 173 -18.02 -21.34 -23.24
CA THR A 173 -18.15 -22.22 -24.40
C THR A 173 -16.86 -22.20 -25.23
N ALA A 174 -16.17 -23.34 -25.27
CA ALA A 174 -15.06 -23.67 -26.16
C ALA A 174 -13.83 -22.73 -26.14
N GLY A 175 -12.84 -23.07 -25.30
CA GLY A 175 -11.42 -22.94 -25.68
C GLY A 175 -10.61 -21.75 -25.17
N GLU A 176 -11.24 -20.70 -24.66
CA GLU A 176 -10.52 -19.53 -24.11
C GLU A 176 -10.84 -19.36 -22.62
N GLU A 177 -9.88 -19.72 -21.75
CA GLU A 177 -9.94 -19.37 -20.32
C GLU A 177 -9.64 -17.87 -20.18
N MET A 178 -10.67 -17.02 -20.18
CA MET A 178 -10.48 -15.63 -19.75
C MET A 178 -10.29 -15.60 -18.23
N GLU A 179 -9.10 -15.20 -17.80
CA GLU A 179 -8.79 -15.02 -16.37
C GLU A 179 -9.59 -13.82 -15.83
N GLN A 180 -10.64 -14.11 -15.05
CA GLN A 180 -11.48 -13.09 -14.45
C GLN A 180 -10.66 -12.23 -13.48
N LYS A 181 -10.60 -10.92 -13.72
CA LYS A 181 -9.91 -9.95 -12.86
C LYS A 181 -10.84 -9.36 -11.79
N TYR A 182 -10.30 -9.14 -10.59
CA TYR A 182 -11.07 -8.66 -9.42
C TYR A 182 -10.49 -7.36 -8.85
N PRO A 183 -11.28 -6.52 -8.15
CA PRO A 183 -10.75 -5.36 -7.42
C PRO A 183 -9.72 -5.76 -6.37
N LEU A 184 -8.83 -4.84 -6.06
CA LEU A 184 -7.96 -4.91 -4.89
C LEU A 184 -8.34 -3.81 -3.90
N VAL A 185 -8.69 -4.17 -2.67
CA VAL A 185 -8.85 -3.23 -1.56
C VAL A 185 -7.59 -3.23 -0.71
N VAL A 186 -6.88 -2.11 -0.68
CA VAL A 186 -5.71 -1.89 0.18
C VAL A 186 -6.17 -1.24 1.47
N PHE A 187 -5.93 -1.90 2.61
CA PHE A 187 -6.23 -1.37 3.94
C PHE A 187 -4.94 -1.07 4.73
N LEU A 188 -4.80 0.15 5.25
CA LEU A 188 -3.78 0.48 6.26
C LEU A 188 -4.39 0.80 7.63
N HIS A 189 -3.79 0.19 8.65
CA HIS A 189 -4.15 0.35 10.05
C HIS A 189 -3.68 1.69 10.65
N ASP A 190 -4.21 2.04 11.83
CA ASP A 190 -3.71 3.15 12.64
C ASP A 190 -2.32 2.86 13.23
N ALA A 191 -1.71 3.80 13.95
CA ALA A 191 -0.36 3.58 14.49
C ALA A 191 -0.31 2.60 15.67
N GLY A 192 -1.42 2.36 16.38
CA GLY A 192 -1.45 1.50 17.58
C GLY A 192 -1.02 0.04 17.33
N PRO A 193 -1.46 -0.58 16.23
CA PRO A 193 -1.02 -1.91 15.82
C PRO A 193 0.41 -2.02 15.27
N ASN A 194 1.17 -0.93 15.09
CA ASN A 194 2.55 -1.03 14.55
C ASN A 194 3.37 -2.00 15.41
N GLY A 195 3.97 -3.01 14.77
CA GLY A 195 4.42 -4.21 15.49
C GLY A 195 4.91 -5.32 14.58
N ALA A 196 5.43 -6.38 15.20
CA ALA A 196 5.86 -7.59 14.50
C ALA A 196 4.73 -8.62 14.29
N ASP A 197 3.64 -8.49 15.06
CA ASP A 197 2.51 -9.41 14.98
C ASP A 197 1.59 -9.02 13.83
N VAL A 198 1.81 -9.66 12.67
CA VAL A 198 1.06 -9.45 11.42
C VAL A 198 -0.44 -9.60 11.55
N PHE A 199 -0.95 -10.23 12.60
CA PHE A 199 -2.39 -10.35 12.83
C PHE A 199 -3.03 -9.09 13.43
N LEU A 200 -2.25 -8.19 14.04
CA LEU A 200 -2.81 -7.02 14.71
C LEU A 200 -3.56 -6.11 13.73
N THR A 201 -3.07 -5.96 12.50
CA THR A 201 -3.77 -5.22 11.43
C THR A 201 -5.19 -5.76 11.15
N LEU A 202 -5.40 -7.08 11.26
CA LEU A 202 -6.70 -7.73 11.02
C LEU A 202 -7.61 -7.75 12.26
N ALA A 203 -7.02 -7.69 13.45
CA ALA A 203 -7.72 -7.91 14.72
C ALA A 203 -8.02 -6.61 15.49
N GLN A 204 -7.37 -5.49 15.16
CA GLN A 204 -7.57 -4.19 15.84
C GLN A 204 -8.95 -3.56 15.60
N GLY A 205 -9.59 -3.93 14.49
CA GLY A 205 -10.88 -3.46 14.04
C GLY A 205 -11.28 -4.26 12.80
N ASN A 206 -12.39 -3.90 12.16
CA ASN A 206 -12.85 -4.60 10.96
C ASN A 206 -12.47 -3.92 9.64
N GLY A 207 -11.51 -3.00 9.63
CA GLY A 207 -11.14 -2.23 8.43
C GLY A 207 -10.79 -3.10 7.23
N ALA A 208 -9.90 -4.10 7.38
CA ALA A 208 -9.63 -5.10 6.34
C ALA A 208 -10.70 -6.21 6.28
N THR A 209 -11.02 -6.81 7.43
CA THR A 209 -11.86 -8.02 7.50
C THR A 209 -13.31 -7.77 7.08
N SER A 210 -13.79 -6.53 7.13
CA SER A 210 -15.12 -6.16 6.63
C SER A 210 -15.22 -6.33 5.10
N PHE A 211 -14.16 -6.06 4.34
CA PHE A 211 -14.16 -6.28 2.87
C PHE A 211 -14.01 -7.76 2.51
N ALA A 212 -13.35 -8.55 3.35
CA ALA A 212 -13.22 -9.99 3.20
C ALA A 212 -14.44 -10.79 3.75
N SER A 213 -15.41 -10.12 4.36
CA SER A 213 -16.58 -10.80 4.94
C SER A 213 -17.41 -11.54 3.89
N GLU A 214 -18.05 -12.64 4.28
CA GLU A 214 -18.82 -13.49 3.37
C GLU A 214 -19.88 -12.70 2.57
N ASN A 215 -20.64 -11.82 3.23
CA ASN A 215 -21.64 -10.96 2.57
C ASN A 215 -21.01 -10.05 1.50
N MET A 216 -19.82 -9.49 1.78
CA MET A 216 -19.11 -8.66 0.79
C MET A 216 -18.60 -9.51 -0.36
N GLN A 217 -17.92 -10.63 -0.09
CA GLN A 217 -17.32 -11.47 -1.11
C GLN A 217 -18.34 -12.18 -2.01
N GLN A 218 -19.55 -12.46 -1.50
CA GLN A 218 -20.65 -13.00 -2.31
C GLN A 218 -21.17 -11.99 -3.36
N LYS A 219 -21.14 -10.69 -3.06
CA LYS A 219 -21.64 -9.63 -3.95
C LYS A 219 -20.54 -8.97 -4.79
N TYR A 220 -19.39 -8.76 -4.17
CA TYR A 220 -18.24 -8.02 -4.68
C TYR A 220 -16.97 -8.80 -4.34
N PRO A 221 -16.71 -9.93 -5.04
CA PRO A 221 -15.47 -10.67 -4.84
C PRO A 221 -14.27 -9.76 -5.11
N SER A 222 -13.33 -9.70 -4.16
CA SER A 222 -12.19 -8.78 -4.21
C SER A 222 -11.00 -9.32 -3.43
N PHE A 223 -9.79 -8.96 -3.86
CA PHE A 223 -8.61 -9.09 -3.03
C PHE A 223 -8.63 -8.05 -1.91
N VAL A 224 -8.06 -8.40 -0.75
CA VAL A 224 -7.86 -7.46 0.36
C VAL A 224 -6.42 -7.55 0.85
N LEU A 225 -5.65 -6.48 0.66
CA LEU A 225 -4.26 -6.36 1.10
C LEU A 225 -4.21 -5.55 2.40
N ALA A 226 -3.68 -6.15 3.47
CA ALA A 226 -3.50 -5.51 4.78
C ALA A 226 -2.06 -5.68 5.28
N PRO A 227 -1.15 -4.76 4.92
CA PRO A 227 0.22 -4.70 5.42
C PRO A 227 0.26 -4.51 6.95
N GLN A 228 1.33 -5.01 7.57
CA GLN A 228 1.66 -4.79 8.98
C GLN A 228 2.86 -3.85 9.07
N ILE A 229 2.61 -2.61 9.51
CA ILE A 229 3.68 -1.62 9.66
C ILE A 229 4.61 -2.05 10.81
N PRO A 230 5.94 -2.08 10.60
CA PRO A 230 6.90 -2.43 11.63
C PRO A 230 6.85 -1.47 12.81
N LYS A 231 7.26 -1.94 13.98
CA LYS A 231 7.23 -1.16 15.23
C LYS A 231 8.11 0.09 15.17
N GLU A 232 9.24 -0.01 14.49
CA GLU A 232 10.25 1.03 14.36
C GLU A 232 9.88 2.09 13.32
N VAL A 233 8.76 1.88 12.60
CA VAL A 233 8.31 2.77 11.54
C VAL A 233 7.16 3.61 12.06
N TYR A 234 7.36 4.93 12.08
CA TYR A 234 6.28 5.88 12.23
C TYR A 234 5.90 6.40 10.85
N LEU A 235 4.99 5.69 10.17
CA LEU A 235 4.78 5.82 8.73
C LEU A 235 4.36 7.24 8.33
N THR A 236 3.53 7.88 9.15
CA THR A 236 3.05 9.25 8.93
C THR A 236 2.94 10.00 10.24
N SER A 237 3.30 11.28 10.23
CA SER A 237 3.30 12.14 11.40
C SER A 237 2.41 13.38 11.25
N ASP A 238 2.12 14.03 12.37
CA ASP A 238 1.14 15.11 12.45
C ASP A 238 1.63 16.43 11.83
N ASP A 239 2.93 16.56 11.61
CA ASP A 239 3.58 17.62 10.84
C ASP A 239 3.66 17.30 9.33
N PHE A 240 2.88 16.30 8.88
CA PHE A 240 2.74 15.88 7.48
C PHE A 240 4.04 15.32 6.87
N THR A 241 4.87 14.67 7.68
CA THR A 241 6.02 13.90 7.17
C THR A 241 5.66 12.43 7.05
N CYS A 242 6.28 11.75 6.09
CA CYS A 242 6.04 10.36 5.79
C CYS A 242 7.37 9.60 5.68
N ALA A 243 7.44 8.43 6.30
CA ALA A 243 8.62 7.57 6.27
C ALA A 243 8.82 6.94 4.88
N GLY A 244 10.06 6.54 4.57
CA GLY A 244 10.41 5.97 3.26
C GLY A 244 9.71 4.65 2.94
N GLU A 245 9.22 3.95 3.96
CA GLU A 245 8.44 2.72 3.84
C GLU A 245 7.15 2.90 3.04
N ILE A 246 6.65 4.14 2.86
CA ILE A 246 5.52 4.41 1.96
C ILE A 246 5.80 3.97 0.51
N GLU A 247 7.06 4.07 0.06
CA GLU A 247 7.49 3.58 -1.25
C GLU A 247 7.56 2.06 -1.31
N THR A 248 7.93 1.45 -0.19
CA THR A 248 7.91 -0.02 -0.04
C THR A 248 6.49 -0.54 -0.08
N LEU A 249 5.53 0.18 0.53
CA LEU A 249 4.11 -0.14 0.45
C LEU A 249 3.58 0.01 -0.98
N LYS A 250 3.96 1.06 -1.72
CA LYS A 250 3.59 1.20 -3.14
C LYS A 250 4.10 0.02 -3.97
N ARG A 251 5.40 -0.33 -3.85
CA ARG A 251 5.98 -1.49 -4.54
C ARG A 251 5.33 -2.81 -4.12
N MET A 252 4.92 -2.96 -2.86
CA MET A 252 4.16 -4.12 -2.40
C MET A 252 2.79 -4.20 -3.09
N ILE A 253 2.08 -3.08 -3.23
CA ILE A 253 0.80 -3.05 -3.94
C ILE A 253 1.02 -3.44 -5.41
N ASP A 254 2.02 -2.88 -6.07
CA ASP A 254 2.38 -3.25 -7.46
C ASP A 254 2.71 -4.73 -7.57
N HIS A 255 3.54 -5.26 -6.66
CA HIS A 255 3.87 -6.68 -6.62
C HIS A 255 2.61 -7.56 -6.52
N VAL A 256 1.65 -7.19 -5.69
CA VAL A 256 0.37 -7.91 -5.59
C VAL A 256 -0.43 -7.77 -6.88
N VAL A 257 -0.54 -6.56 -7.45
CA VAL A 257 -1.24 -6.30 -8.71
C VAL A 257 -0.67 -7.10 -9.89
N GLU A 258 0.65 -7.30 -9.91
CA GLU A 258 1.36 -8.03 -10.97
C GLU A 258 1.27 -9.56 -10.84
N ASN A 259 1.09 -10.08 -9.61
CA ASN A 259 1.16 -11.52 -9.33
C ASN A 259 -0.22 -12.17 -9.12
N TYR A 260 -1.30 -11.39 -9.19
CA TYR A 260 -2.67 -11.86 -9.04
C TYR A 260 -3.57 -11.27 -10.13
N PRO A 261 -4.70 -11.91 -10.48
CA PRO A 261 -5.64 -11.41 -11.48
C PRO A 261 -6.42 -10.21 -10.94
N ILE A 262 -5.73 -9.08 -10.79
CA ILE A 262 -6.28 -7.84 -10.29
C ILE A 262 -6.65 -6.94 -11.46
N ASP A 263 -7.83 -6.35 -11.34
CA ASP A 263 -8.30 -5.32 -12.24
C ASP A 263 -7.61 -4.00 -11.89
N LYS A 264 -6.68 -3.57 -12.75
CA LYS A 264 -5.87 -2.35 -12.55
C LYS A 264 -6.72 -1.08 -12.49
N LYS A 265 -7.94 -1.09 -13.05
CA LYS A 265 -8.90 0.02 -12.95
C LYS A 265 -9.63 0.03 -11.61
N ARG A 266 -9.48 -0.99 -10.78
CA ARG A 266 -10.18 -1.16 -9.50
C ARG A 266 -9.21 -1.47 -8.37
N ILE A 267 -8.10 -0.74 -8.32
CA ILE A 267 -7.23 -0.65 -7.15
C ILE A 267 -7.82 0.43 -6.23
N LEU A 268 -8.21 0.02 -5.03
CA LEU A 268 -9.00 0.82 -4.09
C LEU A 268 -8.23 0.98 -2.79
N TYR A 269 -8.34 2.14 -2.17
CA TYR A 269 -7.66 2.42 -0.92
C TYR A 269 -8.64 2.65 0.22
N THR A 270 -8.29 2.18 1.40
CA THR A 270 -8.90 2.64 2.64
C THR A 270 -7.90 2.64 3.79
N GLY A 271 -8.07 3.54 4.74
CA GLY A 271 -7.20 3.59 5.91
C GLY A 271 -7.78 4.42 7.04
N GLN A 272 -7.33 4.11 8.26
CA GLN A 272 -7.77 4.79 9.47
C GLN A 272 -6.60 5.46 10.19
N SER A 273 -6.78 6.67 10.70
CA SER A 273 -5.72 7.43 11.41
C SER A 273 -4.42 7.47 10.59
N GLN A 274 -3.29 6.91 11.06
CA GLN A 274 -2.04 6.76 10.28
C GLN A 274 -2.30 6.21 8.86
N GLY A 275 -3.16 5.20 8.71
CA GLY A 275 -3.55 4.68 7.40
C GLY A 275 -4.32 5.70 6.56
N CYS A 276 -5.18 6.53 7.14
CA CYS A 276 -5.83 7.61 6.41
C CYS A 276 -4.80 8.63 5.89
N MET A 277 -3.80 8.97 6.71
CA MET A 277 -2.73 9.91 6.37
C MET A 277 -1.84 9.35 5.26
N ALA A 278 -1.47 8.07 5.36
CA ALA A 278 -0.74 7.35 4.33
C ALA A 278 -1.52 7.27 3.02
N GLY A 279 -2.84 7.12 3.09
CA GLY A 279 -3.74 7.20 1.94
C GLY A 279 -3.67 8.53 1.22
N CYS A 280 -3.75 9.64 1.96
CA CYS A 280 -3.54 10.97 1.39
C CYS A 280 -2.18 11.09 0.71
N GLU A 281 -1.11 10.62 1.37
CA GLU A 281 0.24 10.69 0.81
C GLU A 281 0.42 9.85 -0.46
N LEU A 282 -0.08 8.61 -0.48
CA LEU A 282 -0.01 7.77 -1.67
C LEU A 282 -0.80 8.37 -2.83
N ASN A 283 -1.97 8.95 -2.56
CA ASN A 283 -2.75 9.63 -3.60
C ASN A 283 -2.06 10.92 -4.10
N VAL A 284 -1.31 11.61 -3.24
CA VAL A 284 -0.50 12.79 -3.59
C VAL A 284 0.70 12.41 -4.46
N ARG A 285 1.41 11.32 -4.13
CA ARG A 285 2.58 10.84 -4.88
C ARG A 285 2.20 10.15 -6.19
N TYR A 286 1.06 9.44 -6.18
CA TYR A 286 0.56 8.65 -7.29
C TYR A 286 -0.87 9.05 -7.68
N PRO A 287 -1.08 10.29 -8.19
CA PRO A 287 -2.40 10.72 -8.63
C PRO A 287 -3.00 9.74 -9.65
N GLY A 288 -4.27 9.39 -9.45
CA GLY A 288 -5.01 8.44 -10.29
C GLY A 288 -4.66 6.95 -10.10
N TYR A 289 -3.70 6.57 -9.26
CA TYR A 289 -3.38 5.15 -9.04
C TYR A 289 -4.52 4.38 -8.35
N PHE A 290 -5.17 5.00 -7.37
CA PHE A 290 -6.37 4.45 -6.75
C PHE A 290 -7.62 4.98 -7.44
N ALA A 291 -8.49 4.07 -7.85
CA ALA A 291 -9.80 4.39 -8.40
C ALA A 291 -10.66 5.21 -7.43
N ALA A 292 -10.53 4.92 -6.13
CA ALA A 292 -11.09 5.72 -5.05
C ALA A 292 -10.41 5.43 -3.71
N SER A 293 -10.54 6.39 -2.79
CA SER A 293 -10.02 6.28 -1.43
C SER A 293 -11.09 6.57 -0.37
N LEU A 294 -11.27 5.64 0.56
CA LEU A 294 -12.05 5.83 1.79
C LEU A 294 -11.11 6.24 2.93
N LEU A 295 -11.20 7.49 3.37
CA LEU A 295 -10.25 8.13 4.28
C LEU A 295 -10.92 8.38 5.63
N VAL A 296 -10.47 7.70 6.68
CA VAL A 296 -11.19 7.67 7.96
C VAL A 296 -10.34 8.23 9.10
N ALA A 297 -10.83 9.29 9.74
CA ALA A 297 -10.24 9.89 10.94
C ALA A 297 -8.72 10.13 10.85
N GLY A 298 -8.25 10.75 9.76
CA GLY A 298 -6.87 11.23 9.64
C GLY A 298 -6.82 12.72 9.28
N GLN A 299 -5.62 13.24 9.04
CA GLN A 299 -5.40 14.59 8.51
C GLN A 299 -4.17 14.57 7.62
N TRP A 300 -4.09 15.44 6.62
CA TRP A 300 -2.86 15.58 5.85
C TRP A 300 -2.67 17.01 5.40
N ASN A 301 -1.57 17.28 4.69
CA ASN A 301 -1.24 18.61 4.21
C ASN A 301 -2.29 19.10 3.18
N PRO A 302 -3.09 20.14 3.49
CA PRO A 302 -4.15 20.59 2.59
C PRO A 302 -3.63 21.01 1.22
N LYS A 303 -2.45 21.63 1.16
CA LYS A 303 -1.91 22.17 -0.09
C LYS A 303 -1.48 21.09 -1.06
N THR A 304 -0.84 20.03 -0.58
CA THR A 304 -0.37 18.94 -1.44
C THR A 304 -1.54 18.09 -1.91
N VAL A 305 -2.48 17.77 -1.01
CA VAL A 305 -3.71 17.05 -1.36
C VAL A 305 -4.56 17.89 -2.33
N GLY A 306 -4.86 19.13 -1.99
CA GLY A 306 -5.69 20.01 -2.82
C GLY A 306 -5.15 20.15 -4.24
N LYS A 307 -3.84 20.36 -4.41
CA LYS A 307 -3.21 20.51 -5.72
C LYS A 307 -3.22 19.22 -6.55
N ASN A 308 -2.93 18.07 -5.95
CA ASN A 308 -2.66 16.84 -6.70
C ASN A 308 -3.86 15.88 -6.76
N CYS A 309 -4.85 16.05 -5.89
CA CYS A 309 -5.93 15.09 -5.68
C CYS A 309 -7.33 15.63 -6.05
N CYS A 310 -7.45 16.84 -6.62
CA CYS A 310 -8.76 17.46 -6.89
C CYS A 310 -9.65 16.69 -7.88
N HIS A 311 -9.06 15.82 -8.71
CA HIS A 311 -9.76 14.95 -9.66
C HIS A 311 -10.09 13.56 -9.11
N GLN A 312 -9.54 13.18 -7.95
CA GLN A 312 -9.74 11.85 -7.37
C GLN A 312 -11.12 11.70 -6.73
N LYS A 313 -11.48 10.45 -6.43
CA LYS A 313 -12.72 10.08 -5.74
C LYS A 313 -12.43 9.78 -4.28
N PHE A 314 -12.71 10.72 -3.39
CA PHE A 314 -12.53 10.53 -1.95
C PHE A 314 -13.88 10.48 -1.23
N TRP A 315 -13.98 9.56 -0.26
CA TRP A 315 -14.97 9.67 0.79
C TRP A 315 -14.25 9.78 2.13
N ILE A 316 -14.38 10.94 2.75
CA ILE A 316 -13.70 11.32 3.97
C ILE A 316 -14.72 11.28 5.12
N PHE A 317 -14.36 10.58 6.20
CA PHE A 317 -15.15 10.50 7.42
C PHE A 317 -14.37 10.98 8.63
N VAL A 318 -14.95 11.90 9.40
CA VAL A 318 -14.40 12.43 10.66
C VAL A 318 -15.50 12.57 11.71
N SER A 319 -15.13 12.81 12.97
CA SER A 319 -16.07 13.16 14.05
C SER A 319 -15.87 14.62 14.46
N ASP A 320 -16.94 15.34 14.74
CA ASP A 320 -16.88 16.74 15.17
C ASP A 320 -16.09 16.92 16.48
N GLY A 321 -16.15 15.94 17.38
CA GLY A 321 -15.36 15.91 18.62
C GLY A 321 -13.87 15.59 18.44
N ASP A 322 -13.45 15.17 17.23
CA ASP A 322 -12.05 14.89 16.91
C ASP A 322 -11.31 16.20 16.54
N ARG A 323 -10.52 16.69 17.49
CA ARG A 323 -9.76 17.96 17.36
C ARG A 323 -8.56 17.90 16.40
N LYS A 324 -8.28 16.74 15.82
CA LYS A 324 -7.20 16.54 14.86
C LYS A 324 -7.78 16.31 13.47
N ALA A 325 -8.51 15.21 13.28
CA ALA A 325 -8.95 14.82 11.96
C ALA A 325 -9.99 15.78 11.38
N CYS A 326 -10.95 16.25 12.19
CA CYS A 326 -12.02 17.10 11.68
C CYS A 326 -11.52 18.45 11.17
N PRO A 327 -10.73 19.24 11.95
CA PRO A 327 -10.13 20.47 11.42
C PRO A 327 -9.23 20.21 10.21
N GLY A 328 -8.34 19.21 10.29
CA GLY A 328 -7.39 18.92 9.22
C GLY A 328 -8.06 18.53 7.89
N MET A 329 -9.08 17.68 7.94
CA MET A 329 -9.82 17.28 6.73
C MET A 329 -10.79 18.35 6.24
N THR A 330 -11.26 19.24 7.11
CA THR A 330 -11.99 20.44 6.68
C THR A 330 -11.07 21.31 5.83
N GLU A 331 -9.85 21.60 6.27
CA GLU A 331 -8.89 22.36 5.47
C GLU A 331 -8.51 21.65 4.16
N VAL A 332 -8.29 20.33 4.19
CA VAL A 332 -8.02 19.53 2.97
C VAL A 332 -9.16 19.64 1.96
N THR A 333 -10.41 19.51 2.41
CA THR A 333 -11.58 19.55 1.52
C THR A 333 -11.85 20.95 0.98
N GLU A 334 -11.62 22.01 1.77
CA GLU A 334 -11.62 23.38 1.29
C GLU A 334 -10.56 23.61 0.21
N GLU A 335 -9.36 23.07 0.38
CA GLU A 335 -8.28 23.23 -0.60
C GLU A 335 -8.53 22.41 -1.87
N LEU A 336 -9.11 21.21 -1.78
CA LEU A 336 -9.58 20.44 -2.93
C LEU A 336 -10.63 21.22 -3.75
N GLU A 337 -11.59 21.85 -3.07
CA GLU A 337 -12.64 22.66 -3.71
C GLU A 337 -12.05 23.89 -4.43
N LYS A 338 -11.09 24.57 -3.81
CA LYS A 338 -10.34 25.69 -4.45
C LYS A 338 -9.60 25.24 -5.72
N ASN A 339 -9.16 23.98 -5.78
CA ASN A 339 -8.48 23.40 -6.94
C ASN A 339 -9.45 22.69 -7.91
N GLY A 340 -10.76 22.89 -7.76
CA GLY A 340 -11.77 22.49 -8.75
C GLY A 340 -12.51 21.18 -8.46
N ALA A 341 -12.29 20.56 -7.30
CA ALA A 341 -13.08 19.40 -6.88
C ALA A 341 -14.53 19.78 -6.56
N LYS A 342 -15.48 18.90 -6.85
CA LYS A 342 -16.87 19.03 -6.40
C LYS A 342 -17.01 18.32 -5.05
N VAL A 343 -17.34 19.07 -4.00
CA VAL A 343 -17.40 18.56 -2.63
C VAL A 343 -18.83 18.50 -2.10
N GLY A 344 -19.34 17.29 -1.87
CA GLY A 344 -20.56 17.08 -1.08
C GLY A 344 -20.24 17.04 0.41
N ARG A 345 -21.03 17.73 1.25
CA ARG A 345 -20.80 17.81 2.70
C ARG A 345 -22.02 17.30 3.46
N TYR A 346 -21.77 16.41 4.43
CA TYR A 346 -22.82 15.69 5.13
C TYR A 346 -22.56 15.67 6.63
N HIS A 347 -23.60 15.87 7.43
CA HIS A 347 -23.56 15.74 8.89
C HIS A 347 -24.51 14.63 9.32
N TRP A 348 -23.98 13.59 9.94
CA TRP A 348 -24.74 12.39 10.32
C TRP A 348 -24.56 12.07 11.80
N ASN A 349 -25.53 11.39 12.37
CA ASN A 349 -25.38 10.85 13.72
C ASN A 349 -24.89 9.41 13.65
N ALA A 350 -23.72 9.11 14.21
CA ALA A 350 -23.16 7.75 14.20
C ALA A 350 -23.98 6.72 15.01
N LYS A 351 -24.90 7.16 15.88
CA LYS A 351 -25.83 6.29 16.62
C LYS A 351 -27.11 5.98 15.85
N TRP A 352 -27.27 6.50 14.64
CA TRP A 352 -28.40 6.09 13.81
C TRP A 352 -28.41 4.58 13.57
N PRO A 353 -29.60 3.96 13.47
CA PRO A 353 -29.72 2.56 13.09
C PRO A 353 -29.01 2.29 11.74
N ALA A 354 -28.50 1.07 11.55
CA ALA A 354 -27.74 0.69 10.36
C ALA A 354 -28.50 1.00 9.05
N ASP A 355 -29.81 0.74 9.00
CA ASP A 355 -30.64 1.04 7.82
C ASP A 355 -30.68 2.53 7.49
N ARG A 356 -30.70 3.41 8.50
CA ARG A 356 -30.69 4.86 8.30
C ARG A 356 -29.32 5.34 7.83
N LEU A 357 -28.22 4.83 8.38
CA LEU A 357 -26.87 5.15 7.90
C LEU A 357 -26.70 4.71 6.43
N ASN A 358 -27.12 3.49 6.09
CA ASN A 358 -27.11 3.00 4.71
C ASN A 358 -27.99 3.85 3.78
N GLN A 359 -29.15 4.31 4.25
CA GLN A 359 -30.00 5.23 3.49
C GLN A 359 -29.32 6.58 3.27
N ALA A 360 -28.68 7.16 4.28
CA ALA A 360 -27.97 8.44 4.18
C ALA A 360 -26.82 8.37 3.17
N VAL A 361 -26.09 7.26 3.12
CA VAL A 361 -25.09 6.98 2.07
C VAL A 361 -25.73 7.00 0.68
N ARG A 362 -26.84 6.28 0.48
CA ARG A 362 -27.54 6.26 -0.82
C ARG A 362 -28.12 7.62 -1.22
N GLU A 363 -28.47 8.46 -0.25
CA GLU A 363 -28.86 9.86 -0.47
C GLU A 363 -27.65 10.68 -0.95
N ALA A 364 -26.50 10.59 -0.27
CA ALA A 364 -25.24 11.25 -0.65
C ALA A 364 -24.65 10.80 -2.00
N LEU A 365 -24.95 9.56 -2.43
CA LEU A 365 -24.53 9.08 -3.74
C LEU A 365 -25.25 9.75 -4.91
N LYS A 366 -26.37 10.44 -4.67
CA LYS A 366 -27.10 11.18 -5.72
C LYS A 366 -26.42 12.50 -6.10
N ASP A 367 -25.56 13.01 -5.24
CA ASP A 367 -24.87 14.26 -5.46
C ASP A 367 -23.72 14.06 -6.47
N ASP A 368 -23.66 14.93 -7.48
CA ASP A 368 -22.60 14.99 -8.48
C ASP A 368 -21.32 15.59 -7.86
N CYS A 369 -20.67 14.77 -7.03
CA CYS A 369 -19.43 15.11 -6.35
C CYS A 369 -18.42 13.96 -6.44
N ASN A 370 -17.16 14.33 -6.66
CA ASN A 370 -16.04 13.38 -6.58
C ASN A 370 -15.46 13.32 -5.16
N ILE A 371 -15.62 14.37 -4.36
CA ILE A 371 -15.24 14.38 -2.95
C ILE A 371 -16.50 14.38 -2.08
N ARG A 372 -16.61 13.39 -1.19
CA ARG A 372 -17.66 13.30 -0.18
C ARG A 372 -17.04 13.50 1.18
N PHE A 373 -17.47 14.52 1.91
CA PHE A 373 -16.97 14.82 3.25
C PHE A 373 -18.09 14.66 4.27
N THR A 374 -17.96 13.67 5.14
CA THR A 374 -18.96 13.32 6.15
C THR A 374 -18.40 13.55 7.54
N ILE A 375 -19.14 14.33 8.33
CA ILE A 375 -18.83 14.62 9.72
C ILE A 375 -19.88 13.91 10.58
N PHE A 376 -19.43 13.07 11.51
CA PHE A 376 -20.32 12.55 12.54
C PHE A 376 -20.49 13.57 13.66
N ASP A 377 -21.71 13.71 14.17
CA ASP A 377 -22.03 14.60 15.29
C ASP A 377 -21.11 14.33 16.49
N ASP A 378 -20.75 15.39 17.23
CA ASP A 378 -19.98 15.27 18.46
C ASP A 378 -20.61 14.23 19.41
N HIS A 379 -19.76 13.46 20.08
CA HIS A 379 -20.11 12.35 20.97
C HIS A 379 -20.82 11.14 20.31
N SER A 380 -21.27 11.23 19.05
CA SER A 380 -22.08 10.18 18.45
C SER A 380 -21.30 8.91 18.11
N VAL A 381 -19.99 9.05 17.88
CA VAL A 381 -19.06 7.94 17.59
C VAL A 381 -18.53 7.24 18.84
N ILE A 382 -18.77 7.81 20.02
CA ILE A 382 -18.22 7.31 21.28
C ILE A 382 -19.00 6.06 21.70
N PRO A 383 -18.31 4.93 21.97
CA PRO A 383 -18.94 3.73 22.49
C PRO A 383 -19.66 3.98 23.81
N ASP A 384 -20.77 3.29 24.04
CA ASP A 384 -21.53 3.45 25.28
C ASP A 384 -20.68 3.05 26.50
N GLY A 385 -20.56 3.98 27.46
CA GLY A 385 -19.80 3.77 28.70
C GLY A 385 -18.34 4.24 28.66
N GLU A 386 -17.86 4.77 27.54
CA GLU A 386 -16.54 5.39 27.42
C GLU A 386 -16.59 6.91 27.70
N ASP A 387 -15.47 7.47 28.16
CA ASP A 387 -15.33 8.90 28.44
C ASP A 387 -15.33 9.74 27.17
N ASP A 388 -15.99 10.89 27.22
CA ASP A 388 -15.98 11.87 26.14
C ASP A 388 -14.67 12.67 26.10
N ASN A 389 -13.85 12.42 25.07
CA ASN A 389 -12.63 13.16 24.81
C ASN A 389 -12.25 13.10 23.32
N PRO A 390 -11.30 13.94 22.86
CA PRO A 390 -10.90 13.95 21.44
C PRO A 390 -10.35 12.61 20.94
N GLY A 391 -9.67 11.85 21.80
CA GLY A 391 -9.12 10.54 21.45
C GLY A 391 -10.21 9.49 21.25
N THR A 392 -11.23 9.45 22.11
CA THR A 392 -12.37 8.52 21.94
C THR A 392 -13.23 8.89 20.74
N ASN A 393 -13.36 10.18 20.41
CA ASN A 393 -13.98 10.62 19.16
C ASN A 393 -13.17 10.19 17.93
N HIS A 394 -11.85 10.32 17.96
CA HIS A 394 -10.96 9.88 16.90
C HIS A 394 -11.11 8.37 16.65
N MET A 395 -10.87 7.56 17.69
CA MET A 395 -10.88 6.09 17.59
C MET A 395 -12.28 5.52 17.36
N GLY A 396 -13.34 6.21 17.80
CA GLY A 396 -14.73 5.79 17.62
C GLY A 396 -15.25 5.93 16.19
N THR A 397 -14.53 6.63 15.30
CA THR A 397 -15.00 6.91 13.94
C THR A 397 -14.98 5.67 13.04
N TRP A 398 -13.86 4.94 12.97
CA TRP A 398 -13.74 3.80 12.05
C TRP A 398 -14.63 2.58 12.36
N PRO A 399 -14.92 2.22 13.63
CA PRO A 399 -15.88 1.15 13.92
C PRO A 399 -17.28 1.45 13.36
N VAL A 400 -17.65 2.74 13.26
CA VAL A 400 -18.91 3.15 12.66
C VAL A 400 -18.82 3.03 11.14
N VAL A 401 -17.81 3.64 10.52
CA VAL A 401 -17.66 3.70 9.05
C VAL A 401 -17.64 2.31 8.43
N TYR A 402 -16.76 1.41 8.90
CA TYR A 402 -16.58 0.08 8.31
C TYR A 402 -17.76 -0.87 8.58
N ARG A 403 -18.72 -0.49 9.43
CA ARG A 403 -19.99 -1.22 9.62
C ARG A 403 -21.07 -0.80 8.61
N ILE A 404 -20.92 0.34 7.92
CA ILE A 404 -21.92 0.81 6.95
C ILE A 404 -21.70 0.09 5.63
N ASP A 405 -22.54 -0.90 5.32
CA ASP A 405 -22.49 -1.69 4.08
C ASP A 405 -22.39 -0.80 2.84
N ALA A 406 -23.26 0.20 2.72
CA ALA A 406 -23.32 1.06 1.55
C ALA A 406 -22.03 1.89 1.33
N VAL A 407 -21.24 2.19 2.38
CA VAL A 407 -19.92 2.84 2.21
C VAL A 407 -18.92 1.86 1.61
N ARG A 408 -18.92 0.62 2.07
CA ARG A 408 -18.06 -0.44 1.53
C ARG A 408 -18.45 -0.78 0.09
N GLU A 409 -19.75 -0.90 -0.18
CA GLU A 409 -20.33 -1.10 -1.52
C GLU A 409 -19.94 0.05 -2.46
N TRP A 410 -19.98 1.30 -1.99
CA TRP A 410 -19.48 2.44 -2.77
C TRP A 410 -18.03 2.23 -3.16
N LEU A 411 -17.13 1.95 -2.20
CA LEU A 411 -15.70 1.81 -2.48
C LEU A 411 -15.44 0.71 -3.51
N VAL A 412 -15.96 -0.50 -3.30
CA VAL A 412 -15.73 -1.66 -4.21
C VAL A 412 -16.39 -1.52 -5.57
N SER A 413 -17.37 -0.61 -5.71
CA SER A 413 -17.99 -0.27 -7.00
C SER A 413 -17.24 0.79 -7.78
N GLN A 414 -16.20 1.42 -7.21
CA GLN A 414 -15.47 2.45 -7.92
C GLN A 414 -14.56 1.83 -8.99
N GLU A 415 -14.57 2.49 -10.13
CA GLU A 415 -13.68 2.24 -11.25
C GLU A 415 -12.93 3.55 -11.54
N GLY A 416 -11.63 3.42 -11.73
CA GLY A 416 -10.74 4.47 -12.16
C GLY A 416 -10.46 4.34 -13.65
N GLU A 417 -9.63 5.25 -14.14
CA GLU A 417 -8.97 5.03 -15.41
C GLU A 417 -7.85 4.00 -15.21
N GLU A 418 -7.45 3.30 -16.26
CA GLU A 418 -6.28 2.44 -16.14
C GLU A 418 -5.10 3.35 -15.80
N TRP A 419 -4.47 3.12 -14.65
CA TRP A 419 -3.30 3.92 -14.29
C TRP A 419 -2.14 3.48 -15.20
N GLY A 420 -1.81 4.33 -16.19
CA GLY A 420 -0.99 3.95 -17.34
C GLY A 420 -1.71 4.32 -18.64
N PRO A 421 -1.03 4.67 -19.75
CA PRO A 421 -1.74 4.86 -21.02
C PRO A 421 -2.50 3.57 -21.39
N GLU A 422 -3.60 3.68 -22.14
CA GLU A 422 -4.25 2.52 -22.76
C GLU A 422 -3.20 1.76 -23.61
N GLU A 423 -2.78 0.61 -23.10
CA GLU A 423 -1.81 -0.24 -23.78
C GLU A 423 -2.57 -1.01 -24.85
N GLN A 424 -2.55 -0.52 -26.09
CA GLN A 424 -2.78 -1.42 -27.22
C GLN A 424 -1.63 -2.42 -27.24
N GLU A 425 -1.91 -3.64 -26.78
CA GLU A 425 -0.97 -4.74 -26.92
C GLU A 425 -0.76 -5.01 -28.42
N PRO A 426 0.49 -4.95 -28.92
CA PRO A 426 0.78 -5.23 -30.32
C PRO A 426 0.62 -6.72 -30.64
N GLU A 427 0.46 -7.06 -31.92
CA GLU A 427 0.34 -8.44 -32.40
C GLU A 427 1.53 -9.31 -31.93
N GLU A 428 1.28 -10.19 -30.96
CA GLU A 428 2.27 -11.02 -30.22
C GLU A 428 3.21 -11.86 -31.10
N SER A 429 2.81 -12.19 -32.33
CA SER A 429 3.45 -13.24 -33.14
C SER A 429 4.92 -13.02 -33.54
N VAL A 430 5.42 -11.77 -33.56
CA VAL A 430 6.83 -11.46 -33.92
C VAL A 430 7.72 -11.31 -32.69
N LEU A 431 7.15 -10.95 -31.54
CA LEU A 431 7.89 -10.70 -30.30
C LEU A 431 8.24 -11.99 -29.55
N GLU A 432 7.53 -13.09 -29.82
CA GLU A 432 7.76 -14.39 -29.17
C GLU A 432 9.04 -15.12 -29.63
N GLU A 433 9.59 -14.78 -30.80
CA GLU A 433 10.77 -15.46 -31.35
C GLU A 433 12.11 -14.90 -30.84
N LEU A 434 12.12 -13.69 -30.28
CA LEU A 434 13.33 -12.96 -29.92
C LEU A 434 13.66 -13.07 -28.42
N ASP A 435 14.94 -13.26 -28.09
CA ASP A 435 15.38 -13.26 -26.69
C ASP A 435 15.35 -11.85 -26.07
N PRO A 436 15.38 -11.72 -24.73
CA PRO A 436 15.25 -10.41 -24.06
C PRO A 436 16.36 -9.41 -24.44
N LYS A 437 17.53 -9.90 -24.84
CA LYS A 437 18.64 -9.05 -25.28
C LYS A 437 18.40 -8.55 -26.71
N GLN A 438 17.94 -9.41 -27.60
CA GLN A 438 17.58 -9.05 -28.98
C GLN A 438 16.43 -8.03 -29.00
N LEU A 439 15.40 -8.25 -28.17
CA LEU A 439 14.31 -7.30 -27.99
C LEU A 439 14.81 -5.94 -27.52
N GLY A 440 15.66 -5.91 -26.48
CA GLY A 440 16.20 -4.67 -25.95
C GLY A 440 17.08 -3.91 -26.95
N MET A 441 17.92 -4.62 -27.71
CA MET A 441 18.74 -4.02 -28.79
C MET A 441 17.86 -3.45 -29.91
N THR A 442 16.83 -4.19 -30.32
CA THR A 442 15.90 -3.74 -31.37
C THR A 442 15.12 -2.51 -30.93
N GLY A 443 14.69 -2.44 -29.66
CA GLY A 443 14.07 -1.24 -29.10
C GLY A 443 15.00 -0.02 -29.14
N GLU A 444 16.26 -0.17 -28.74
CA GLU A 444 17.26 0.92 -28.82
C GLU A 444 17.58 1.32 -30.27
N ASP A 445 17.53 0.38 -31.22
CA ASP A 445 17.71 0.68 -32.64
C ASP A 445 16.56 1.51 -33.20
N TYR A 446 15.33 1.21 -32.81
CA TYR A 446 14.15 2.04 -33.12
C TYR A 446 14.19 3.40 -32.41
N LEU A 447 14.80 3.51 -31.23
CA LEU A 447 14.98 4.81 -30.55
C LEU A 447 15.84 5.76 -31.38
N HIS A 448 16.87 5.25 -32.04
CA HIS A 448 17.91 6.05 -32.70
C HIS A 448 17.89 5.99 -34.23
N GLY A 449 17.15 5.07 -34.84
CA GLY A 449 17.18 4.80 -36.27
C GLY A 449 18.48 4.12 -36.73
N ASN A 450 18.94 3.11 -35.97
CA ASN A 450 20.20 2.40 -36.20
C ASN A 450 20.00 1.05 -36.90
N HIS A 451 21.11 0.43 -37.34
CA HIS A 451 21.15 -0.93 -37.92
C HIS A 451 20.14 -1.20 -39.05
N GLY A 452 19.82 -0.17 -39.84
CA GLY A 452 18.89 -0.28 -40.98
C GLY A 452 17.41 -0.15 -40.60
N LEU A 453 17.10 0.14 -39.33
CA LEU A 453 15.75 0.47 -38.87
C LEU A 453 15.54 1.99 -38.87
N PRO A 454 14.35 2.50 -39.25
CA PRO A 454 14.03 3.90 -39.06
C PRO A 454 13.81 4.21 -37.57
N GLN A 455 13.93 5.47 -37.19
CA GLN A 455 13.49 5.89 -35.86
C GLN A 455 11.96 5.72 -35.76
N ASP A 456 11.51 4.99 -34.75
CA ASP A 456 10.11 4.66 -34.51
C ASP A 456 9.86 4.51 -33.01
N TYR A 457 9.28 5.53 -32.39
CA TYR A 457 9.09 5.54 -30.93
C TYR A 457 8.03 4.55 -30.44
N GLN A 458 7.07 4.19 -31.29
CA GLN A 458 6.07 3.17 -30.96
C GLN A 458 6.75 1.81 -30.88
N LYS A 459 7.49 1.40 -31.91
CA LYS A 459 8.20 0.12 -31.90
C LYS A 459 9.29 0.09 -30.84
N CYS A 460 9.99 1.21 -30.61
CA CYS A 460 10.92 1.35 -29.50
C CYS A 460 10.24 0.97 -28.17
N TYR A 461 9.09 1.58 -27.89
CA TYR A 461 8.31 1.30 -26.69
C TYR A 461 7.91 -0.18 -26.58
N GLU A 462 7.33 -0.74 -27.63
CA GLU A 462 6.86 -2.13 -27.67
C GLU A 462 7.99 -3.13 -27.39
N TYR A 463 9.10 -3.03 -28.12
CA TYR A 463 10.25 -3.93 -27.98
C TYR A 463 10.95 -3.77 -26.62
N SER A 464 11.17 -2.54 -26.17
CA SER A 464 11.80 -2.29 -24.87
C SER A 464 10.90 -2.71 -23.71
N LYS A 465 9.59 -2.53 -23.79
CA LYS A 465 8.66 -2.99 -22.77
C LYS A 465 8.65 -4.51 -22.67
N ARG A 466 8.56 -5.22 -23.80
CA ARG A 466 8.63 -6.69 -23.79
C ARG A 466 9.97 -7.19 -23.25
N ALA A 467 11.07 -6.58 -23.67
CA ALA A 467 12.39 -6.90 -23.15
C ALA A 467 12.48 -6.70 -21.63
N ALA A 468 11.94 -5.60 -21.11
CA ALA A 468 11.93 -5.28 -19.68
C ALA A 468 11.10 -6.29 -18.87
N GLN A 469 9.91 -6.67 -19.36
CA GLN A 469 9.07 -7.73 -18.77
C GLN A 469 9.81 -9.07 -18.68
N LEU A 470 10.67 -9.37 -19.65
CA LEU A 470 11.50 -10.57 -19.67
C LEU A 470 12.84 -10.40 -18.93
N GLY A 471 13.01 -9.31 -18.17
CA GLY A 471 14.16 -9.08 -17.29
C GLY A 471 15.35 -8.37 -17.93
N ASN A 472 15.20 -7.76 -19.12
CA ASN A 472 16.25 -6.94 -19.72
C ASN A 472 16.37 -5.57 -19.01
N ILE A 473 17.35 -5.44 -18.12
CA ILE A 473 17.54 -4.23 -17.31
C ILE A 473 17.75 -2.96 -18.15
N ARG A 474 18.51 -3.03 -19.25
CA ARG A 474 18.81 -1.87 -20.11
C ARG A 474 17.55 -1.29 -20.77
N SER A 475 16.53 -2.11 -20.97
CA SER A 475 15.29 -1.66 -21.60
C SER A 475 14.47 -0.76 -20.70
N TYR A 476 14.62 -0.85 -19.38
CA TYR A 476 14.06 0.13 -18.45
C TYR A 476 14.65 1.53 -18.67
N THR A 477 15.95 1.65 -18.96
CA THR A 477 16.54 2.95 -19.33
C THR A 477 15.92 3.52 -20.60
N VAL A 478 15.63 2.68 -21.60
CA VAL A 478 14.97 3.12 -22.85
C VAL A 478 13.55 3.60 -22.57
N LEU A 479 12.77 2.85 -21.78
CA LEU A 479 11.42 3.26 -21.37
C LEU A 479 11.46 4.59 -20.60
N GLY A 480 12.41 4.76 -19.69
CA GLY A 480 12.59 6.00 -18.95
C GLY A 480 12.88 7.20 -19.87
N ILE A 481 13.67 7.02 -20.93
CA ILE A 481 13.91 8.06 -21.95
C ILE A 481 12.62 8.44 -22.66
N LEU A 482 11.82 7.45 -23.09
CA LEU A 482 10.56 7.70 -23.79
C LEU A 482 9.58 8.51 -22.94
N TYR A 483 9.42 8.14 -21.67
CA TYR A 483 8.57 8.88 -20.72
C TYR A 483 9.12 10.27 -20.38
N ARG A 484 10.44 10.42 -20.23
CA ARG A 484 11.07 11.72 -19.98
C ARG A 484 10.84 12.69 -21.14
N ASP A 485 10.97 12.18 -22.37
CA ASP A 485 10.92 13.01 -23.58
C ASP A 485 9.50 13.14 -24.15
N GLY A 486 8.54 12.35 -23.67
CA GLY A 486 7.17 12.30 -24.23
C GLY A 486 7.14 11.73 -25.65
N CYS A 487 8.03 10.77 -25.94
CA CYS A 487 8.12 10.13 -27.25
C CYS A 487 7.20 8.91 -27.30
N TYR A 488 6.14 8.97 -28.12
CA TYR A 488 5.04 7.99 -28.22
C TYR A 488 4.13 7.92 -26.98
N VAL A 489 4.71 7.89 -25.78
CA VAL A 489 3.99 8.01 -24.50
C VAL A 489 3.87 9.48 -24.06
N GLU A 490 2.86 9.79 -23.24
CA GLU A 490 2.77 11.11 -22.61
C GLU A 490 3.99 11.36 -21.70
N LYS A 491 4.48 12.60 -21.70
CA LYS A 491 5.63 12.98 -20.87
C LYS A 491 5.29 12.79 -19.38
N ASP A 492 6.02 11.92 -18.70
CA ASP A 492 5.85 11.61 -17.28
C ASP A 492 7.22 11.44 -16.62
N ILE A 493 7.65 12.47 -15.88
CA ILE A 493 8.97 12.46 -15.24
C ILE A 493 9.03 11.52 -14.04
N SER A 494 7.91 11.32 -13.33
CA SER A 494 7.87 10.40 -12.18
C SER A 494 8.08 8.97 -12.64
N ARG A 495 7.41 8.53 -13.72
CA ARG A 495 7.69 7.22 -14.34
C ARG A 495 9.09 7.12 -14.89
N ALA A 496 9.58 8.18 -15.53
CA ALA A 496 10.95 8.18 -16.04
C ALA A 496 11.95 7.93 -14.90
N MET A 497 11.76 8.61 -13.76
CA MET A 497 12.56 8.42 -12.55
C MET A 497 12.48 6.97 -12.03
N GLU A 498 11.27 6.40 -11.89
CA GLU A 498 11.09 5.01 -11.46
C GLU A 498 11.84 4.02 -12.37
N TYR A 499 11.75 4.20 -13.69
CA TYR A 499 12.45 3.36 -14.66
C TYR A 499 13.97 3.51 -14.59
N PHE A 500 14.47 4.74 -14.44
CA PHE A 500 15.90 4.96 -14.29
C PHE A 500 16.42 4.39 -12.97
N ASP A 501 15.69 4.52 -11.87
CA ASP A 501 16.04 3.94 -10.57
C ASP A 501 16.09 2.42 -10.65
N HIS A 502 15.07 1.80 -11.26
CA HIS A 502 15.04 0.35 -11.46
C HIS A 502 16.21 -0.14 -12.32
N ALA A 503 16.50 0.57 -13.42
CA ALA A 503 17.62 0.23 -14.30
C ALA A 503 18.98 0.39 -13.58
N ALA A 504 19.16 1.46 -12.80
CA ALA A 504 20.37 1.71 -12.02
C ALA A 504 20.60 0.66 -10.94
N ALA A 505 19.54 0.27 -10.22
CA ALA A 505 19.55 -0.81 -9.23
C ALA A 505 19.84 -2.17 -9.88
N GLY A 506 19.31 -2.42 -11.08
CA GLY A 506 19.60 -3.61 -11.88
C GLY A 506 20.99 -3.63 -12.53
N GLY A 507 21.79 -2.57 -12.36
CA GLY A 507 23.17 -2.51 -12.82
C GLY A 507 23.39 -1.86 -14.19
N ASP A 508 22.40 -1.22 -14.80
CA ASP A 508 22.64 -0.39 -15.99
C ASP A 508 23.48 0.83 -15.61
N PHE A 509 24.63 1.00 -16.27
CA PHE A 509 25.56 2.08 -16.02
C PHE A 509 25.13 3.42 -16.66
N LYS A 510 24.20 3.39 -17.63
CA LYS A 510 23.69 4.61 -18.28
C LYS A 510 22.57 5.29 -17.48
N ALA A 511 21.77 4.51 -16.75
CA ALA A 511 20.59 5.01 -16.04
C ALA A 511 20.90 6.13 -15.02
N PRO A 512 21.95 6.02 -14.18
CA PRO A 512 22.30 7.07 -13.23
C PRO A 512 22.56 8.44 -13.88
N ARG A 513 23.06 8.46 -15.12
CA ARG A 513 23.25 9.72 -15.87
C ARG A 513 21.93 10.42 -16.13
N PHE A 514 20.85 9.69 -16.42
CA PHE A 514 19.56 10.29 -16.68
C PHE A 514 18.94 10.85 -15.40
N ILE A 515 19.11 10.17 -14.26
CA ILE A 515 18.72 10.67 -12.94
C ILE A 515 19.45 11.98 -12.62
N GLY A 516 20.78 12.01 -12.83
CA GLY A 516 21.57 13.22 -12.61
C GLY A 516 21.11 14.41 -13.46
N ALA A 517 20.66 14.15 -14.69
CA ALA A 517 20.11 15.20 -15.57
C ALA A 517 18.78 15.76 -15.04
N LEU A 518 17.90 14.92 -14.51
CA LEU A 518 16.64 15.39 -13.89
C LEU A 518 16.93 16.35 -12.72
N TYR A 519 17.89 16.01 -11.86
CA TYR A 519 18.31 16.90 -10.76
C TYR A 519 19.03 18.16 -11.24
N GLU A 520 19.88 18.07 -12.28
CA GLU A 520 20.57 19.24 -12.83
C GLU A 520 19.58 20.24 -13.45
N GLU A 521 18.56 19.74 -14.16
CA GLU A 521 17.57 20.57 -14.87
C GLU A 521 16.41 20.99 -13.96
N GLY A 522 16.17 20.25 -12.87
CA GLY A 522 14.97 20.41 -12.03
C GLY A 522 13.70 19.99 -12.75
N ASP A 523 13.79 19.02 -13.68
CA ASP A 523 12.62 18.47 -14.38
C ASP A 523 12.00 17.39 -13.50
N GLY A 524 10.74 17.59 -13.07
CA GLY A 524 10.00 16.72 -12.15
C GLY A 524 10.54 16.62 -10.71
N VAL A 525 11.77 17.05 -10.44
CA VAL A 525 12.39 17.14 -9.11
C VAL A 525 12.89 18.54 -8.81
N ARG A 526 13.14 18.86 -7.53
CA ARG A 526 13.79 20.13 -7.20
C ARG A 526 15.21 20.12 -7.77
N GLN A 527 15.56 21.17 -8.50
CA GLN A 527 16.92 21.34 -9.01
C GLN A 527 17.94 21.25 -7.88
N ASP A 528 18.89 20.32 -8.01
CA ASP A 528 19.94 20.06 -7.05
C ASP A 528 21.23 19.61 -7.75
N TYR A 529 22.22 20.50 -7.80
CA TYR A 529 23.49 20.20 -8.42
C TYR A 529 24.37 19.23 -7.61
N GLN A 530 24.12 19.07 -6.30
CA GLN A 530 24.85 18.09 -5.49
C GLN A 530 24.36 16.67 -5.77
N GLU A 531 23.05 16.49 -5.91
CA GLU A 531 22.47 15.22 -6.37
C GLU A 531 22.90 14.91 -7.81
N ALA A 532 22.83 15.89 -8.71
CA ALA A 532 23.33 15.72 -10.07
C ALA A 532 24.80 15.27 -10.10
N PHE A 533 25.65 15.89 -9.26
CA PHE A 533 27.05 15.51 -9.10
C PHE A 533 27.21 14.06 -8.66
N TYR A 534 26.47 13.64 -7.63
CA TYR A 534 26.50 12.27 -7.11
C TYR A 534 26.15 11.25 -8.20
N TRP A 535 25.04 11.45 -8.89
CA TRP A 535 24.55 10.54 -9.92
C TRP A 535 25.46 10.50 -11.16
N TYR A 536 25.98 11.65 -11.61
CA TYR A 536 26.97 11.69 -12.68
C TYR A 536 28.28 11.02 -12.28
N GLN A 537 28.75 11.18 -11.04
CA GLN A 537 29.93 10.50 -10.55
C GLN A 537 29.73 8.98 -10.60
N MET A 538 28.59 8.46 -10.12
CA MET A 538 28.28 7.04 -10.19
C MET A 538 28.30 6.49 -11.63
N ALA A 539 27.67 7.18 -12.58
CA ALA A 539 27.70 6.77 -13.99
C ALA A 539 29.12 6.84 -14.59
N ALA A 540 29.88 7.90 -14.28
CA ALA A 540 31.24 8.11 -14.76
C ALA A 540 32.21 7.03 -14.27
N GLU A 541 32.12 6.64 -13.00
CA GLU A 541 32.92 5.56 -12.40
C GLU A 541 32.64 4.19 -13.04
N ARG A 542 31.40 3.99 -13.50
CA ARG A 542 30.99 2.78 -14.27
C ARG A 542 31.28 2.88 -15.78
N GLY A 543 31.90 3.97 -16.22
CA GLY A 543 32.40 4.12 -17.59
C GLY A 543 31.48 4.84 -18.57
N ASP A 544 30.40 5.49 -18.12
CA ASP A 544 29.59 6.37 -18.98
C ASP A 544 30.41 7.62 -19.36
N ILE A 545 30.73 7.74 -20.64
CA ILE A 545 31.53 8.83 -21.21
C ILE A 545 30.79 10.16 -21.15
N THR A 546 29.47 10.15 -21.35
CA THR A 546 28.65 11.37 -21.30
C THR A 546 28.57 11.88 -19.87
N ALA A 547 28.46 10.98 -18.88
CA ALA A 547 28.49 11.35 -17.48
C ALA A 547 29.83 11.97 -17.07
N LYS A 548 30.97 11.47 -17.58
CA LYS A 548 32.29 12.09 -17.36
C LYS A 548 32.34 13.53 -17.88
N PHE A 549 31.80 13.79 -19.07
CA PHE A 549 31.66 15.14 -19.59
C PHE A 549 30.79 16.02 -18.68
N LEU A 550 29.60 15.53 -18.28
CA LEU A 550 28.68 16.29 -17.44
C LEU A 550 29.30 16.59 -16.07
N LEU A 551 30.02 15.64 -15.48
CA LEU A 551 30.79 15.82 -14.24
C LEU A 551 31.90 16.86 -14.42
N GLY A 552 32.63 16.82 -15.54
CA GLY A 552 33.63 17.84 -15.89
C GLY A 552 33.02 19.24 -15.96
N ARG A 553 31.82 19.36 -16.53
CA ARG A 553 31.05 20.61 -16.60
C ARG A 553 30.67 21.14 -15.23
N LEU A 554 30.27 20.27 -14.30
CA LEU A 554 29.98 20.67 -12.92
C LEU A 554 31.23 21.23 -12.22
N TYR A 555 32.39 20.56 -12.36
CA TYR A 555 33.67 21.07 -11.86
C TYR A 555 34.11 22.38 -12.52
N GLU A 556 33.94 22.52 -13.83
CA GLU A 556 34.33 23.73 -14.55
C GLU A 556 33.51 24.95 -14.10
N ARG A 557 32.20 24.75 -13.90
CA ARG A 557 31.27 25.83 -13.55
C ARG A 557 31.13 26.04 -12.04
N GLY A 558 31.61 25.13 -11.22
CA GLY A 558 31.44 25.15 -9.76
C GLY A 558 29.99 24.93 -9.33
N LEU A 559 29.29 24.02 -9.99
CA LEU A 559 27.88 23.69 -9.73
C LEU A 559 27.79 22.44 -8.88
N GLY A 560 27.25 22.53 -7.66
CA GLY A 560 27.17 21.41 -6.71
C GLY A 560 28.52 20.98 -6.11
N VAL A 561 29.62 21.36 -6.74
CA VAL A 561 31.00 21.11 -6.32
C VAL A 561 31.84 22.38 -6.45
N GLY A 562 32.93 22.47 -5.70
CA GLY A 562 33.89 23.57 -5.84
C GLY A 562 34.50 23.62 -7.24
N ARG A 563 34.63 24.82 -7.80
CA ARG A 563 35.18 25.00 -9.14
C ARG A 563 36.63 24.50 -9.21
N ASP A 564 36.91 23.58 -10.14
CA ASP A 564 38.22 23.00 -10.36
C ASP A 564 38.46 22.70 -11.85
N TYR A 565 39.15 23.61 -12.53
CA TYR A 565 39.48 23.45 -13.95
C TYR A 565 40.42 22.28 -14.23
N LYS A 566 41.27 21.89 -13.27
CA LYS A 566 42.19 20.77 -13.47
C LYS A 566 41.42 19.46 -13.48
N ARG A 567 40.50 19.28 -12.53
CA ARG A 567 39.58 18.13 -12.52
C ARG A 567 38.67 18.11 -13.73
N ALA A 568 38.13 19.27 -14.15
CA ALA A 568 37.34 19.36 -15.36
C ALA A 568 38.14 18.90 -16.59
N MET A 569 39.38 19.35 -16.73
CA MET A 569 40.29 18.94 -17.80
C MET A 569 40.54 17.43 -17.80
N GLU A 570 40.85 16.83 -16.64
CA GLU A 570 41.07 15.39 -16.51
C GLU A 570 39.85 14.59 -17.01
N LEU A 571 38.65 15.00 -16.60
CA LEU A 571 37.39 14.36 -17.00
C LEU A 571 37.06 14.56 -18.49
N TYR A 572 37.31 15.75 -19.04
CA TYR A 572 37.10 16.01 -20.45
C TYR A 572 38.10 15.28 -21.35
N LEU A 573 39.37 15.16 -20.94
CA LEU A 573 40.37 14.37 -21.66
C LEU A 573 39.99 12.89 -21.67
N ASP A 574 39.57 12.35 -20.52
CA ASP A 574 39.11 10.97 -20.41
C ASP A 574 37.88 10.73 -21.30
N SER A 575 36.92 11.65 -21.28
CA SER A 575 35.74 11.60 -22.15
C SER A 575 36.10 11.72 -23.64
N GLY A 576 37.02 12.63 -24.01
CA GLY A 576 37.40 12.98 -25.38
C GLY A 576 38.38 11.99 -26.03
N SER A 577 39.10 11.19 -25.25
CA SER A 577 40.16 10.30 -25.71
C SER A 577 39.70 9.17 -26.65
N ARG A 578 38.40 8.83 -26.64
CA ARG A 578 37.84 7.72 -27.43
C ARG A 578 37.44 8.07 -28.86
N GLY A 579 37.52 9.35 -29.28
CA GLY A 579 37.34 9.76 -30.67
C GLY A 579 35.94 9.50 -31.27
N ASP A 580 34.93 9.25 -30.43
CA ASP A 580 33.55 9.01 -30.83
C ASP A 580 32.76 10.34 -30.92
N VAL A 581 31.72 10.38 -31.76
CA VAL A 581 30.83 11.55 -31.98
C VAL A 581 30.17 12.00 -30.68
N ILE A 582 29.89 11.06 -29.76
CA ILE A 582 29.32 11.33 -28.43
C ILE A 582 30.26 12.21 -27.58
N ALA A 583 31.57 12.18 -27.83
CA ALA A 583 32.56 12.92 -27.06
C ALA A 583 32.81 14.36 -27.58
N ALA A 584 32.11 14.80 -28.64
CA ALA A 584 32.34 16.11 -29.25
C ALA A 584 32.27 17.30 -28.26
N PRO A 585 31.32 17.37 -27.31
CA PRO A 585 31.29 18.45 -26.31
C PRO A 585 32.53 18.46 -25.40
N ALA A 586 33.08 17.30 -25.06
CA ALA A 586 34.29 17.19 -24.25
C ALA A 586 35.54 17.63 -25.04
N ILE A 587 35.64 17.22 -26.31
CA ILE A 587 36.74 17.62 -27.22
C ILE A 587 36.78 19.16 -27.38
N GLU A 588 35.61 19.78 -27.56
CA GLU A 588 35.49 21.24 -27.64
C GLU A 588 35.89 21.93 -26.32
N ALA A 589 35.47 21.38 -25.19
CA ALA A 589 35.86 21.88 -23.87
C ALA A 589 37.38 21.79 -23.65
N VAL A 590 38.04 20.69 -24.06
CA VAL A 590 39.50 20.55 -24.00
C VAL A 590 40.20 21.60 -24.85
N ALA A 591 39.78 21.78 -26.11
CA ALA A 591 40.38 22.78 -27.00
C ALA A 591 40.30 24.20 -26.41
N ARG A 592 39.17 24.54 -25.78
CA ARG A 592 38.96 25.82 -25.11
C ARG A 592 39.84 25.97 -23.85
N LEU A 593 39.92 24.94 -22.99
CA LEU A 593 40.75 24.99 -21.78
C LEU A 593 42.24 25.18 -22.11
N TYR A 594 42.76 24.56 -23.17
CA TYR A 594 44.12 24.80 -23.66
C TYR A 594 44.32 26.23 -24.19
N ARG A 595 43.36 26.75 -24.94
CA ARG A 595 43.41 28.12 -25.48
C ARG A 595 43.44 29.18 -24.39
N GLU A 596 42.69 28.94 -23.31
CA GLU A 596 42.52 29.89 -22.20
C GLU A 596 43.49 29.64 -21.03
N GLY A 597 44.23 28.54 -21.02
CA GLY A 597 45.15 28.18 -19.93
C GLY A 597 44.44 27.85 -18.62
N LEU A 598 43.25 27.24 -18.69
CA LEU A 598 42.42 26.91 -17.53
C LEU A 598 42.64 25.46 -17.11
N GLY A 599 43.22 25.26 -15.91
CA GLY A 599 43.52 23.92 -15.39
C GLY A 599 44.74 23.25 -16.02
N VAL A 600 45.28 23.84 -17.09
CA VAL A 600 46.50 23.43 -17.82
C VAL A 600 47.29 24.67 -18.25
N GLN A 601 48.56 24.49 -18.61
CA GLN A 601 49.33 25.56 -19.24
C GLN A 601 48.71 25.92 -20.59
N GLN A 602 48.59 27.22 -20.88
CA GLN A 602 48.08 27.70 -22.16
C GLN A 602 48.92 27.16 -23.31
N ASP A 603 48.27 26.52 -24.29
CA ASP A 603 48.91 25.92 -25.45
C ASP A 603 48.02 26.02 -26.69
N GLU A 604 48.38 26.95 -27.58
CA GLU A 604 47.67 27.20 -28.84
C GLU A 604 47.83 26.06 -29.86
N GLN A 605 48.90 25.27 -29.78
CA GLN A 605 49.10 24.14 -30.68
C GLN A 605 48.17 22.99 -30.28
N GLU A 606 48.16 22.60 -29.01
CA GLU A 606 47.24 21.58 -28.48
C GLU A 606 45.77 21.98 -28.71
N ALA A 607 45.42 23.25 -28.46
CA ALA A 607 44.07 23.75 -28.73
C ALA A 607 43.63 23.53 -30.20
N ARG A 608 44.53 23.74 -31.16
CA ARG A 608 44.26 23.48 -32.59
C ARG A 608 44.16 22.00 -32.91
N GLU A 609 44.98 21.16 -32.29
CA GLU A 609 44.92 19.71 -32.48
C GLU A 609 43.59 19.12 -32.00
N TRP A 610 43.11 19.55 -30.83
CA TRP A 610 41.79 19.17 -30.32
C TRP A 610 40.63 19.74 -31.16
N GLN A 611 40.77 20.95 -31.69
CA GLN A 611 39.79 21.52 -32.64
C GLN A 611 39.68 20.69 -33.93
N ASN A 612 40.82 20.25 -34.49
CA ASN A 612 40.81 19.39 -35.68
C ASN A 612 40.15 18.02 -35.39
N LYS A 613 40.35 17.46 -34.19
CA LYS A 613 39.65 16.24 -33.74
C LYS A 613 38.13 16.47 -33.67
N TYR A 614 37.70 17.62 -33.16
CA TYR A 614 36.28 17.98 -33.11
C TYR A 614 35.66 18.06 -34.51
N GLU A 615 36.34 18.72 -35.44
CA GLU A 615 35.88 18.85 -36.84
C GLU A 615 35.76 17.48 -37.54
N THR A 616 36.71 16.57 -37.27
CA THR A 616 36.70 15.19 -37.77
C THR A 616 35.54 14.38 -37.17
N ALA A 617 35.31 14.49 -35.86
CA ALA A 617 34.19 13.82 -35.20
C ALA A 617 32.84 14.34 -35.74
N ARG A 618 32.75 15.64 -36.01
CA ARG A 618 31.53 16.27 -36.54
C ARG A 618 31.26 15.90 -38.00
N SER A 619 32.28 15.79 -38.86
CA SER A 619 32.10 15.42 -40.28
C SER A 619 31.64 13.98 -40.47
N THR A 620 32.02 13.09 -39.55
CA THR A 620 31.57 11.68 -39.51
C THR A 620 30.06 11.53 -39.22
N ARG A 621 29.39 12.57 -38.71
CA ARG A 621 27.93 12.59 -38.41
C ARG A 621 27.04 12.84 -39.65
N LEU A 622 27.62 13.24 -40.78
CA LEU A 622 26.89 13.65 -42.00
C LEU A 622 26.84 12.58 -43.10
N HIS A 623 27.33 11.37 -42.81
CA HIS A 623 27.28 10.18 -43.65
C HIS A 623 26.70 9.02 -42.84
#